data_AF-A0A529M408-F1
#
_entry.id   AF-A0A529M408-F1
#
_cell.length_a   1.000
_cell.length_b   1.000
_cell.length_c   1.000
_cell.angle_alpha   90.00
_cell.angle_beta   90.00
_cell.angle_gamma   90.00
#
_symmetry.space_group_name_H-M   'P 1'
#
loop_
_entity.id
_entity.type
_entity.pdbx_description
1 polymer ?
#
loop_
_entity_poly.entity_id
_entity_poly.type
_entity_poly.pdbx_seq_one_letter_code
_entity_poly.pdbx_strand_id
1 'polypeptide(L)'
;MRQTGILPDQDIAALFEANALKSPRALDTNQIQPASLDLRLGDKAYRVRASFLPGPDHLVADKLERLKLHEIDLTGGAVLETGCVY
;
A
#
# COMPACT_ATOMS: atom_id res chain seq x y z
N MET A 1 12.92 27.78 3.03
CA MET A 1 12.28 26.45 3.01
C MET A 1 12.62 25.73 4.31
N ARG A 2 11.64 25.13 4.99
CA ARG A 2 11.93 24.25 6.13
C ARG A 2 12.69 23.02 5.60
N GLN A 3 13.81 22.67 6.23
CA GLN A 3 14.62 21.52 5.81
C GLN A 3 14.12 20.19 6.39
N THR A 4 13.27 20.24 7.42
CA THR A 4 12.74 19.06 8.12
C THR A 4 11.27 19.26 8.48
N GLY A 5 10.50 18.17 8.46
CA GLY A 5 9.07 18.17 8.77
C GLY A 5 8.28 17.15 7.94
N ILE A 6 6.98 17.07 8.20
CA ILE A 6 6.03 16.31 7.38
C ILE A 6 5.73 17.11 6.10
N LEU A 7 5.61 16.41 4.97
CA LEU A 7 5.28 17.02 3.69
C LEU A 7 3.80 17.44 3.66
N PRO A 8 3.49 18.72 3.34
CA PRO A 8 2.14 19.16 3.07
C PRO A 8 1.62 18.61 1.72
N ASP A 9 0.31 18.70 1.50
CA ASP A 9 -0.39 18.29 0.28
C ASP A 9 0.27 18.79 -1.03
N GLN A 10 0.69 20.06 -1.12
CA GLN A 10 1.35 20.58 -2.33
C GLN A 10 2.66 19.87 -2.66
N ASP A 11 3.41 19.43 -1.64
CA ASP A 11 4.70 18.74 -1.83
C ASP A 11 4.45 17.27 -2.17
N ILE A 12 3.40 16.64 -1.60
CA ILE A 12 2.95 15.31 -1.99
C ILE A 12 2.49 15.29 -3.46
N ALA A 13 1.75 16.31 -3.90
CA ALA A 13 1.33 16.46 -5.29
C ALA A 13 2.54 16.58 -6.23
N ALA A 14 3.53 17.41 -5.86
CA ALA A 14 4.77 17.56 -6.63
C ALA A 14 5.56 16.25 -6.75
N LEU A 15 5.56 15.37 -5.73
CA LEU A 15 6.18 14.04 -5.83
C LEU A 15 5.51 13.15 -6.87
N PHE A 16 4.18 13.27 -7.04
CA PHE A 16 3.44 12.52 -8.06
C PHE A 16 3.74 13.06 -9.46
N GLU A 17 3.73 14.39 -9.64
CA GLU A 17 4.10 15.06 -10.90
C GLU A 17 5.54 14.73 -11.33
N ALA A 18 6.47 14.64 -10.37
CA ALA A 18 7.87 14.29 -10.60
C ALA A 18 8.12 12.78 -10.79
N ASN A 19 7.07 11.93 -10.77
CA ASN A 19 7.17 10.46 -10.81
C ASN A 19 8.00 9.83 -9.68
N ALA A 20 8.23 10.55 -8.58
CA ALA A 20 8.87 10.02 -7.37
C ALA A 20 7.89 9.14 -6.56
N LEU A 21 6.61 9.49 -6.60
CA LEU A 21 5.50 8.69 -6.11
C LEU A 21 4.68 8.19 -7.32
N LYS A 22 4.38 6.89 -7.37
CA LYS A 22 3.72 6.25 -8.52
C LYS A 22 2.47 5.49 -8.09
N SER A 23 1.48 5.44 -8.99
CA SER A 23 0.25 4.66 -8.81
C SER A 23 -0.14 4.04 -10.14
N PRO A 24 -0.74 2.83 -10.17
CA PRO A 24 -1.16 2.18 -11.41
C PRO A 24 -2.28 2.93 -12.15
N ARG A 25 -3.02 3.80 -11.47
CA ARG A 25 -4.03 4.70 -12.06
C ARG A 25 -3.90 6.11 -11.47
N ALA A 26 -4.48 7.10 -12.14
CA ALA A 26 -4.55 8.46 -11.62
C ALA A 26 -5.11 8.50 -10.18
N LEU A 27 -4.64 9.46 -9.38
CA LEU A 27 -5.15 9.66 -8.02
C LEU A 27 -6.60 10.13 -8.06
N ASP A 28 -7.37 9.71 -7.07
CA ASP A 28 -8.73 10.23 -6.89
C ASP A 28 -8.65 11.69 -6.39
N THR A 29 -9.66 12.52 -6.71
CA THR A 29 -9.59 13.98 -6.51
C THR A 29 -9.38 14.41 -5.05
N ASN A 30 -9.75 13.56 -4.10
CA ASN A 30 -9.65 13.78 -2.65
C ASN A 30 -8.67 12.81 -1.97
N GLN A 31 -7.77 12.16 -2.73
CA GLN A 31 -6.86 11.16 -2.17
C GLN A 31 -5.66 11.79 -1.44
N ILE A 32 -5.23 12.98 -1.85
CA ILE A 32 -4.22 13.78 -1.15
C ILE A 32 -4.91 14.54 -0.02
N GLN A 33 -4.42 14.36 1.20
CA GLN A 33 -4.87 15.03 2.41
C GLN A 33 -3.84 16.10 2.82
N PRO A 34 -4.18 17.06 3.72
CA PRO A 34 -3.32 18.20 4.03
C PRO A 34 -1.87 17.87 4.44
N ALA A 35 -1.62 16.68 5.00
CA ALA A 35 -0.29 16.20 5.38
C ALA A 35 -0.14 14.67 5.28
N SER A 36 -0.93 14.03 4.41
CA SER A 36 -0.91 12.57 4.20
C SER A 36 -1.49 12.20 2.84
N LEU A 37 -1.40 10.92 2.49
CA LEU A 37 -1.97 10.37 1.26
C LEU A 37 -2.69 9.07 1.59
N ASP A 38 -3.93 8.96 1.14
CA ASP A 38 -4.67 7.70 1.26
C ASP A 38 -4.14 6.67 0.25
N LEU A 39 -3.85 5.46 0.72
CA LEU A 39 -3.45 4.35 -0.12
C LEU A 39 -4.66 3.53 -0.57
N ARG A 40 -4.57 2.97 -1.78
CA ARG A 40 -5.61 2.11 -2.35
C ARG A 40 -5.12 0.68 -2.39
N LEU A 41 -6.01 -0.25 -2.07
CA LEU A 41 -5.74 -1.66 -2.28
C LEU A 41 -5.61 -1.94 -3.79
N GLY A 42 -4.73 -2.88 -4.14
CA GLY A 42 -4.71 -3.46 -5.48
C GLY A 42 -5.81 -4.51 -5.64
N ASP A 43 -5.70 -5.30 -6.71
CA ASP A 43 -6.74 -6.27 -7.05
C ASP A 43 -6.64 -7.58 -6.26
N LYS A 44 -5.63 -7.74 -5.40
CA LYS A 44 -5.31 -8.98 -4.70
C LYS A 44 -5.05 -8.77 -3.21
N ALA A 45 -5.59 -9.66 -2.38
CA ALA A 45 -5.20 -9.87 -0.99
C ALA A 45 -4.64 -11.28 -0.81
N TYR A 46 -3.78 -11.49 0.20
CA TYR A 46 -3.14 -12.78 0.43
C TYR A 46 -3.39 -13.25 1.86
N ARG A 47 -4.26 -14.24 2.05
CA ARG A 47 -4.49 -14.81 3.37
C ARG A 47 -3.21 -15.48 3.86
N VAL A 48 -2.68 -15.02 4.98
CA VAL A 48 -1.50 -15.59 5.64
C VAL A 48 -1.88 -16.12 7.02
N ARG A 49 -1.12 -17.10 7.52
CA ARG A 49 -1.37 -17.68 8.85
C ARG A 49 -1.08 -16.69 9.98
N ALA A 50 -0.09 -15.83 9.79
CA ALA A 50 0.34 -14.85 10.77
C ALA A 50 1.09 -13.70 10.07
N SER A 51 1.17 -12.55 10.75
CA SER A 51 2.05 -11.45 10.33
C SER A 51 3.52 -11.91 10.38
N PHE A 52 4.34 -11.36 9.50
CA PHE A 52 5.75 -11.70 9.40
C PHE A 52 6.60 -10.48 9.05
N LEU A 53 7.87 -10.54 9.43
CA LEU A 53 8.88 -9.57 9.02
C LEU A 53 9.68 -10.12 7.83
N PRO A 54 9.82 -9.37 6.73
CA PRO A 54 10.77 -9.70 5.66
C PRO A 54 12.20 -9.88 6.21
N GLY A 55 12.61 -9.06 7.16
CA GLY A 55 13.99 -9.05 7.63
C GLY A 55 14.92 -8.37 6.62
N PRO A 56 16.20 -8.18 6.99
CA PRO A 56 17.17 -7.53 6.12
C PRO A 56 17.34 -8.34 4.83
N ASP A 57 17.56 -7.63 3.72
CA ASP A 57 17.90 -8.19 2.40
C ASP A 57 16.86 -9.15 1.78
N HIS A 58 15.61 -9.16 2.27
CA HIS A 58 14.54 -9.98 1.71
C HIS A 58 13.37 -9.13 1.21
N LEU A 59 12.83 -9.48 0.04
CA LEU A 59 11.60 -8.87 -0.45
C LEU A 59 10.38 -9.44 0.28
N VAL A 60 9.36 -8.61 0.48
CA VAL A 60 8.05 -9.06 1.01
C VAL A 60 7.47 -10.16 0.12
N ALA A 61 7.57 -10.00 -1.21
CA ALA A 61 7.03 -10.94 -2.20
C ALA A 61 7.63 -12.35 -2.05
N ASP A 62 8.95 -12.47 -1.87
CA ASP A 62 9.62 -13.78 -1.74
C ASP A 62 9.16 -14.54 -0.49
N LYS A 63 8.95 -13.82 0.62
CA LYS A 63 8.40 -14.43 1.83
C LYS A 63 6.92 -14.76 1.67
N LEU A 64 6.17 -13.89 1.02
CA LEU A 64 4.75 -14.06 0.80
C LEU A 64 4.48 -15.33 -0.02
N GLU A 65 5.26 -15.61 -1.06
CA GLU A 65 5.13 -16.85 -1.84
C GLU A 65 5.25 -18.11 -0.98
N ARG A 66 6.06 -18.08 0.08
CA ARG A 66 6.27 -19.21 0.99
C ARG A 66 5.21 -19.30 2.09
N LEU A 67 4.58 -18.18 2.45
CA LEU A 67 3.74 -18.05 3.64
C LEU A 67 2.25 -17.85 3.32
N LYS A 68 1.90 -17.47 2.08
CA LYS A 68 0.52 -17.33 1.64
C LYS A 68 -0.19 -18.68 1.68
N LEU A 69 -1.40 -18.68 2.21
CA LEU A 69 -2.30 -19.82 2.19
C LEU A 69 -3.18 -19.74 0.94
N HIS A 70 -3.78 -18.58 0.71
CA HIS A 70 -4.70 -18.34 -0.41
C HIS A 70 -4.53 -16.92 -0.97
N GLU A 71 -4.67 -16.78 -2.28
CA GLU A 71 -4.85 -15.50 -2.96
C GLU A 71 -6.35 -15.22 -3.07
N ILE A 72 -6.75 -13.97 -2.87
CA ILE A 72 -8.13 -13.51 -2.92
C ILE A 72 -8.21 -12.37 -3.91
N ASP A 73 -9.09 -12.53 -4.91
CA ASP A 73 -9.43 -11.49 -5.87
C ASP A 73 -10.35 -10.45 -5.20
N LEU A 74 -9.98 -9.18 -5.28
CA LEU A 74 -10.72 -8.06 -4.71
C LEU A 74 -11.59 -7.32 -5.74
N THR A 75 -11.50 -7.65 -7.03
CA THR A 75 -12.21 -6.92 -8.10
C THR A 75 -13.74 -7.01 -8.00
N GLY A 76 -14.27 -8.14 -7.53
CA GLY A 76 -15.69 -8.36 -7.26
C GLY A 76 -16.12 -8.05 -5.82
N GLY A 77 -15.20 -7.54 -4.99
CA GLY A 77 -15.35 -7.45 -3.54
C GLY A 77 -15.06 -8.76 -2.81
N ALA A 78 -14.57 -8.67 -1.59
CA ALA A 78 -14.25 -9.82 -0.74
C ALA A 78 -14.53 -9.52 0.74
N VAL A 79 -14.89 -10.55 1.51
CA VAL A 79 -15.03 -10.46 2.96
C VAL A 79 -13.71 -10.91 3.62
N LEU A 80 -13.18 -10.06 4.50
CA LEU A 80 -12.02 -10.37 5.33
C LEU A 80 -12.51 -10.77 6.73
N GLU A 81 -12.29 -12.02 7.11
CA GLU A 81 -12.82 -12.60 8.34
C GLU A 81 -12.09 -12.08 9.59
N THR A 82 -12.84 -11.90 10.68
CA THR A 82 -12.26 -11.54 11.97
C THR A 82 -11.27 -12.61 12.44
N GLY A 83 -10.10 -12.19 12.93
CA GLY A 83 -9.05 -13.11 13.39
C GLY A 83 -8.17 -13.70 12.28
N CYS A 84 -8.40 -13.33 11.02
CA CYS A 84 -7.54 -13.69 9.90
C CYS A 84 -6.59 -12.53 9.53
N VAL A 85 -5.49 -12.88 8.87
CA VAL A 85 -4.47 -11.93 8.38
C VAL A 85 -4.39 -12.01 6.86
N TYR A 86 -4.28 -10.84 6.21
CA TYR A 86 -4.32 -10.67 4.76
C TYR A 86 -3.21 -9.72 4.28
#